data_AF-A0AB39KZY2-F1
#
_entry.id   AF-A0AB39KZY2-F1
#
_cell.length_a   1.000
_cell.length_b   1.000
_cell.length_c   1.000
_cell.angle_alpha   90.00
_cell.angle_beta   90.00
_cell.angle_gamma   90.00
#
_symmetry.space_group_name_H-M   'P 1'
#
loop_
_entity.id
_entity.type
_entity.pdbx_description
1 polymer ?
#
loop_
_entity_poly.entity_id
_entity_poly.type
_entity_poly.pdbx_seq_one_letter_code
_entity_poly.pdbx_strand_id
1 'polypeptide(L)'
;MQTISSDLARQWWRALMDNVVQLLRDASTLLASGSAGRAQSLAVLAAEELGKAWRLYSAAEVSWRDDRPETRLPADFVSSAKHHASKLADAAAYGQGGSMMWDYWFARYREQSKSSKQLQQEAKNYNLMKQAGFYVDLRNGVVESPRSVGDDGVLSFILEIVQAANMLFVEDHVRMQNSGEDPDWTHEIWEPLIQLGRPKDGFHKPADVLGGRKDGGEL
;
A
#
# COMPACT_ATOMS: atom_id res chain seq x y z
N MET A 1 -11.49 2.14 -23.83
CA MET A 1 -12.01 2.70 -22.56
C MET A 1 -13.14 1.78 -22.14
N GLN A 2 -13.20 1.38 -20.88
CA GLN A 2 -14.27 0.54 -20.35
C GLN A 2 -15.18 1.41 -19.47
N THR A 3 -16.48 1.19 -19.51
CA THR A 3 -17.44 1.88 -18.62
C THR A 3 -18.05 0.87 -17.67
N ILE A 4 -18.19 1.25 -16.40
CA ILE A 4 -18.93 0.50 -15.38
C ILE A 4 -19.87 1.46 -14.64
N SER A 5 -20.88 0.95 -13.94
CA SER A 5 -21.70 1.82 -13.08
C SER A 5 -20.88 2.35 -11.91
N SER A 6 -21.22 3.56 -11.44
CA SER A 6 -20.58 4.16 -10.27
C SER A 6 -20.76 3.34 -9.00
N ASP A 7 -21.92 2.69 -8.84
CA ASP A 7 -22.19 1.75 -7.74
C ASP A 7 -21.26 0.54 -7.77
N LEU A 8 -21.02 -0.03 -8.97
CA LEU A 8 -20.11 -1.17 -9.12
C LEU A 8 -18.67 -0.73 -8.83
N ALA A 9 -18.27 0.45 -9.30
CA ALA A 9 -16.98 1.03 -8.96
C ALA A 9 -16.83 1.20 -7.44
N ARG A 10 -17.88 1.68 -6.75
CA ARG A 10 -17.86 1.87 -5.30
C ARG A 10 -17.73 0.56 -4.54
N GLN A 11 -18.54 -0.44 -4.90
CA GLN A 11 -18.47 -1.78 -4.32
C GLN A 11 -17.09 -2.41 -4.52
N TRP A 12 -16.53 -2.26 -5.73
CA TRP A 12 -15.20 -2.77 -6.04
C TRP A 12 -14.10 -2.06 -5.23
N TRP A 13 -14.15 -0.73 -5.12
CA TRP A 13 -13.19 0.02 -4.29
C TRP A 13 -13.24 -0.44 -2.83
N ARG A 14 -14.43 -0.60 -2.24
CA ARG A 14 -14.59 -1.10 -0.87
C ARG A 14 -14.01 -2.49 -0.70
N ALA A 15 -14.25 -3.41 -1.64
CA ALA A 15 -13.71 -4.76 -1.60
C ALA A 15 -12.16 -4.78 -1.69
N LEU A 16 -11.57 -3.89 -2.48
CA LEU A 16 -10.11 -3.75 -2.55
C LEU A 16 -9.54 -3.24 -1.22
N MET A 17 -10.15 -2.20 -0.64
CA MET A 17 -9.70 -1.63 0.62
C MET A 17 -9.87 -2.60 1.80
N ASP A 18 -10.97 -3.35 1.86
CA ASP A 18 -11.13 -4.43 2.85
C ASP A 18 -10.01 -5.47 2.73
N ASN A 19 -9.74 -5.95 1.51
CA ASN A 19 -8.67 -6.92 1.29
C ASN A 19 -7.27 -6.37 1.67
N VAL A 20 -7.00 -5.09 1.41
CA VAL A 20 -5.76 -4.42 1.89
C VAL A 20 -5.64 -4.53 3.41
N VAL A 21 -6.70 -4.18 4.14
CA VAL A 21 -6.70 -4.23 5.61
C VAL A 21 -6.48 -5.66 6.11
N GLN A 22 -7.18 -6.65 5.56
CA GLN A 22 -7.02 -8.04 5.99
C GLN A 22 -5.61 -8.58 5.70
N LEU A 23 -5.06 -8.30 4.52
CA LEU A 23 -3.69 -8.71 4.17
C LEU A 23 -2.65 -8.09 5.12
N LEU A 24 -2.83 -6.82 5.52
CA LEU A 24 -1.94 -6.17 6.48
C LEU A 24 -2.06 -6.77 7.89
N ARG A 25 -3.27 -7.10 8.34
CA ARG A 25 -3.48 -7.79 9.63
C ARG A 25 -2.84 -9.16 9.66
N ASP A 26 -3.01 -9.93 8.60
CA ASP A 26 -2.40 -11.24 8.46
C ASP A 26 -0.88 -11.13 8.38
N ALA A 27 -0.35 -10.14 7.65
CA ALA A 27 1.08 -9.84 7.60
C ALA A 27 1.65 -9.54 9.00
N SER A 28 1.01 -8.65 9.76
CA SER A 28 1.41 -8.32 11.13
C SER A 28 1.35 -9.52 12.06
N THR A 29 0.30 -10.35 11.95
CA THR A 29 0.17 -11.58 12.75
C THR A 29 1.28 -12.57 12.44
N LEU A 30 1.59 -12.77 11.16
CA LEU A 30 2.66 -13.67 10.74
C LEU A 30 4.03 -13.15 11.16
N LEU A 31 4.26 -11.83 11.11
CA LEU A 31 5.51 -11.22 11.57
C LEU A 31 5.68 -11.45 13.08
N ALA A 32 4.65 -11.20 13.88
CA ALA A 32 4.67 -11.45 15.33
C ALA A 32 4.92 -12.93 15.68
N SER A 33 4.53 -13.86 14.80
CA SER A 33 4.81 -15.29 14.95
C SER A 33 6.19 -15.74 14.45
N GLY A 34 7.04 -14.81 13.99
CA GLY A 34 8.37 -15.11 13.44
C GLY A 34 8.36 -15.63 12.00
N SER A 35 7.26 -15.48 11.26
CA SER A 35 7.13 -15.90 9.86
C SER A 35 7.34 -14.71 8.90
N ALA A 36 8.50 -14.05 9.02
CA ALA A 36 8.86 -12.82 8.30
C ALA A 36 8.70 -12.92 6.76
N GLY A 37 9.15 -14.00 6.12
CA GLY A 37 9.02 -14.15 4.67
C GLY A 37 7.56 -14.11 4.20
N ARG A 38 6.65 -14.81 4.90
CA ARG A 38 5.21 -14.76 4.58
C ARG A 38 4.62 -13.39 4.87
N ALA A 39 5.00 -12.77 5.99
CA ALA A 39 4.55 -11.42 6.33
C ALA A 39 4.94 -10.41 5.24
N GLN A 40 6.18 -10.44 4.78
CA GLN A 40 6.66 -9.62 3.67
C GLN A 40 5.84 -9.87 2.40
N SER A 41 5.55 -11.12 2.08
CA SER A 41 4.79 -11.46 0.86
C SER A 41 3.35 -10.99 0.92
N LEU A 42 2.69 -11.09 2.08
CA LEU A 42 1.36 -10.52 2.30
C LEU A 42 1.37 -8.99 2.26
N ALA A 43 2.40 -8.34 2.79
CA ALA A 43 2.57 -6.89 2.65
C ALA A 43 2.70 -6.47 1.18
N VAL A 44 3.47 -7.19 0.35
CA VAL A 44 3.54 -6.92 -1.10
C VAL A 44 2.17 -7.08 -1.76
N LEU A 45 1.38 -8.10 -1.39
CA LEU A 45 0.03 -8.28 -1.91
C LEU A 45 -0.90 -7.13 -1.48
N ALA A 46 -0.81 -6.67 -0.23
CA ALA A 46 -1.57 -5.52 0.25
C ALA A 46 -1.23 -4.25 -0.57
N ALA A 47 0.06 -4.01 -0.84
CA ALA A 47 0.48 -2.90 -1.69
C ALA A 47 -0.07 -3.01 -3.13
N GLU A 48 -0.12 -4.22 -3.71
CA GLU A 48 -0.71 -4.43 -5.04
C GLU A 48 -2.22 -4.12 -5.05
N GLU A 49 -2.97 -4.53 -4.03
CA GLU A 49 -4.40 -4.25 -3.93
C GLU A 49 -4.68 -2.77 -3.66
N LEU A 50 -3.85 -2.12 -2.83
CA LEU A 50 -3.94 -0.69 -2.58
C LEU A 50 -3.70 0.13 -3.85
N GLY A 51 -2.72 -0.27 -4.67
CA GLY A 51 -2.48 0.36 -5.98
C GLY A 51 -3.68 0.26 -6.92
N LYS A 52 -4.39 -0.88 -6.93
CA LYS A 52 -5.64 -1.03 -7.69
C LYS A 52 -6.76 -0.15 -7.13
N ALA A 53 -6.92 -0.13 -5.79
CA ALA A 53 -7.93 0.67 -5.12
C ALA A 53 -7.75 2.14 -5.46
N TRP A 54 -6.51 2.62 -5.39
CA TRP A 54 -6.16 3.96 -5.79
C TRP A 54 -6.53 4.26 -7.25
N ARG A 55 -6.07 3.43 -8.20
CA ARG A 55 -6.34 3.66 -9.62
C ARG A 55 -7.84 3.71 -9.92
N LEU A 56 -8.62 2.86 -9.24
CA LEU A 56 -10.08 2.86 -9.34
C LEU A 56 -10.67 4.15 -8.77
N TYR A 57 -10.20 4.56 -7.59
CA TYR A 57 -10.60 5.79 -6.92
C TYR A 57 -10.39 6.99 -7.85
N SER A 58 -9.18 7.17 -8.41
CA SER A 58 -8.89 8.28 -9.31
C SER A 58 -9.74 8.30 -10.58
N ALA A 59 -10.12 7.13 -11.10
CA ALA A 59 -11.01 7.06 -12.27
C ALA A 59 -12.48 7.35 -11.90
N ALA A 60 -12.88 7.02 -10.67
CA ALA A 60 -14.27 7.05 -10.21
C ALA A 60 -14.64 8.30 -9.38
N GLU A 61 -13.66 9.04 -8.86
CA GLU A 61 -13.85 10.15 -7.93
C GLU A 61 -14.84 11.18 -8.48
N VAL A 62 -14.67 11.60 -9.74
CA VAL A 62 -15.54 12.59 -10.40
C VAL A 62 -16.95 12.03 -10.56
N SER A 63 -17.10 10.75 -10.93
CA SER A 63 -18.42 10.15 -11.06
C SER A 63 -19.14 10.03 -9.72
N TRP A 64 -18.44 9.72 -8.64
CA TRP A 64 -19.04 9.69 -7.30
C TRP A 64 -19.40 11.09 -6.80
N ARG A 65 -18.48 12.06 -6.93
CA ARG A 65 -18.71 13.43 -6.47
C ARG A 65 -19.86 14.13 -7.19
N ASP A 66 -19.98 13.92 -8.50
CA ASP A 66 -20.96 14.61 -9.33
C ASP A 66 -22.23 13.76 -9.54
N ASP A 67 -22.43 12.70 -8.75
CA ASP A 67 -23.55 11.74 -8.84
C ASP A 67 -23.83 11.25 -10.28
N ARG A 68 -22.76 10.93 -11.01
CA ARG A 68 -22.86 10.40 -12.38
C ARG A 68 -23.12 8.91 -12.29
N PRO A 69 -24.00 8.35 -13.14
CA PRO A 69 -24.34 6.93 -13.08
C PRO A 69 -23.19 6.00 -13.53
N GLU A 70 -22.19 6.54 -14.23
CA GLU A 70 -21.14 5.77 -14.88
C GLU A 70 -19.73 6.30 -14.58
N THR A 71 -18.82 5.35 -14.37
CA THR A 71 -17.37 5.55 -14.25
C THR A 71 -16.67 5.09 -15.53
N ARG A 72 -15.76 5.92 -16.05
CA ARG A 72 -14.91 5.59 -17.20
C ARG A 72 -13.54 5.11 -16.74
N LEU A 73 -13.24 3.85 -17.00
CA LEU A 73 -11.95 3.23 -16.73
C LEU A 73 -11.06 3.24 -17.99
N PRO A 74 -9.74 3.45 -17.84
CA PRO A 74 -8.76 3.15 -18.88
C PRO A 74 -9.00 1.78 -19.52
N ALA A 75 -8.78 1.66 -20.83
CA ALA A 75 -9.05 0.42 -21.58
C ALA A 75 -8.26 -0.79 -21.03
N ASP A 76 -7.10 -0.50 -20.47
CA ASP A 76 -6.16 -1.45 -19.91
C ASP A 76 -6.38 -1.67 -18.41
N PHE A 77 -7.37 -1.05 -17.75
CA PHE A 77 -7.51 -1.13 -16.29
C PHE A 77 -7.55 -2.57 -15.77
N VAL A 78 -8.32 -3.44 -16.42
CA VAL A 78 -8.45 -4.85 -16.06
C VAL A 78 -7.25 -5.69 -16.54
N SER A 79 -6.61 -5.33 -17.66
CA SER A 79 -5.48 -6.09 -18.21
C SER A 79 -4.13 -5.72 -17.58
N SER A 80 -3.91 -4.45 -17.26
CA SER A 80 -2.78 -3.94 -16.46
C SER A 80 -2.84 -4.42 -15.01
N ALA A 81 -4.04 -4.70 -14.47
CA ALA A 81 -4.22 -5.44 -13.22
C ALA A 81 -3.73 -6.91 -13.30
N LYS A 82 -3.27 -7.39 -14.46
CA LYS A 82 -2.56 -8.68 -14.60
C LYS A 82 -1.04 -8.53 -14.67
N HIS A 83 -0.51 -7.33 -14.89
CA HIS A 83 0.92 -7.07 -14.99
C HIS A 83 1.47 -6.46 -13.71
N HIS A 84 2.24 -7.24 -12.92
CA HIS A 84 2.80 -6.81 -11.63
C HIS A 84 3.57 -5.48 -11.69
N ALA A 85 4.27 -5.22 -12.80
CA ALA A 85 5.01 -3.99 -12.99
C ALA A 85 4.14 -2.74 -13.16
N SER A 86 2.96 -2.86 -13.76
CA SER A 86 2.06 -1.73 -13.88
C SER A 86 1.46 -1.36 -12.52
N LYS A 87 1.09 -2.34 -11.68
CA LYS A 87 0.43 -2.08 -10.39
C LYS A 87 1.32 -1.34 -9.40
N LEU A 88 2.59 -1.75 -9.32
CA LEU A 88 3.55 -1.16 -8.40
C LEU A 88 4.08 0.18 -8.93
N ALA A 89 4.20 0.31 -10.26
CA ALA A 89 4.45 1.60 -10.89
C ALA A 89 3.27 2.57 -10.69
N ASP A 90 2.02 2.11 -10.76
CA ASP A 90 0.82 2.93 -10.50
C ASP A 90 0.78 3.37 -9.03
N ALA A 91 1.08 2.46 -8.08
CA ALA A 91 1.22 2.79 -6.67
C ALA A 91 2.36 3.81 -6.41
N ALA A 92 3.47 3.71 -7.15
CA ALA A 92 4.59 4.65 -7.07
C ALA A 92 4.31 5.99 -7.80
N ALA A 93 3.55 5.96 -8.90
CA ALA A 93 3.21 7.11 -9.73
C ALA A 93 2.11 7.98 -9.10
N TYR A 94 1.24 7.41 -8.25
CA TYR A 94 0.31 8.21 -7.43
C TYR A 94 1.01 9.27 -6.59
N GLY A 95 2.21 8.97 -6.10
CA GLY A 95 3.05 9.93 -5.38
C GLY A 95 3.46 11.17 -6.18
N GLN A 96 3.20 11.20 -7.50
CA GLN A 96 3.59 12.27 -8.41
C GLN A 96 2.41 13.16 -8.87
N GLY A 97 1.16 12.86 -8.49
CA GLY A 97 -0.01 13.61 -8.98
C GLY A 97 -1.26 13.65 -8.09
N GLY A 98 -1.17 13.19 -6.84
CA GLY A 98 -2.25 13.28 -5.85
C GLY A 98 -2.36 14.65 -5.17
N SER A 99 -3.42 14.85 -4.39
CA SER A 99 -3.67 16.09 -3.62
C SER A 99 -2.44 16.57 -2.83
N MET A 100 -2.39 17.86 -2.49
CA MET A 100 -1.27 18.54 -1.79
C MET A 100 -0.78 17.81 -0.52
N MET A 101 -1.61 16.94 0.06
CA MET A 101 -1.29 16.13 1.24
C MET A 101 -0.43 14.89 0.92
N TRP A 102 -0.54 14.34 -0.29
CA TRP A 102 0.22 13.18 -0.77
C TRP A 102 1.59 13.55 -1.32
N ASP A 103 1.62 14.73 -1.92
CA ASP A 103 2.83 15.42 -2.34
C ASP A 103 3.91 15.40 -1.24
N TYR A 104 3.53 15.69 0.00
CA TYR A 104 4.44 15.69 1.15
C TYR A 104 4.95 14.28 1.52
N TRP A 105 4.10 13.25 1.43
CA TRP A 105 4.43 11.87 1.83
C TRP A 105 5.26 11.11 0.80
N PHE A 106 4.98 11.28 -0.48
CA PHE A 106 5.78 10.70 -1.56
C PHE A 106 6.85 11.65 -2.10
N ALA A 107 7.18 12.74 -1.40
CA ALA A 107 8.31 13.61 -1.73
C ALA A 107 9.62 12.82 -1.92
N ARG A 108 9.84 11.78 -1.10
CA ARG A 108 10.95 10.80 -1.25
C ARG A 108 10.93 10.04 -2.58
N TYR A 109 9.76 9.80 -3.16
CA TYR A 109 9.57 9.17 -4.47
C TYR A 109 9.48 10.18 -5.62
N ARG A 110 9.25 11.47 -5.33
CA ARG A 110 9.27 12.58 -6.32
C ARG A 110 10.66 13.09 -6.63
N GLU A 111 11.54 13.20 -5.64
CA GLU A 111 12.94 13.62 -5.87
C GLU A 111 13.72 12.60 -6.72
N GLN A 112 13.20 11.39 -6.85
CA GLN A 112 13.67 10.39 -7.80
C GLN A 112 12.58 10.16 -8.84
N SER A 113 12.54 10.95 -9.91
CA SER A 113 11.80 10.58 -11.11
C SER A 113 12.39 9.26 -11.64
N LYS A 114 11.89 8.12 -11.13
CA LYS A 114 12.38 6.81 -11.49
C LYS A 114 12.06 6.60 -12.95
N SER A 115 13.08 6.31 -13.73
CA SER A 115 12.91 5.88 -15.12
C SER A 115 11.99 4.65 -15.18
N SER A 116 11.33 4.46 -16.32
CA SER A 116 10.53 3.25 -16.58
C SER A 116 11.32 1.96 -16.28
N LYS A 117 12.64 1.96 -16.55
CA LYS A 117 13.54 0.84 -16.23
C LYS A 117 13.67 0.59 -14.71
N GLN A 118 13.77 1.64 -13.90
CA GLN A 118 13.83 1.51 -12.44
C GLN A 118 12.50 0.98 -11.88
N LEU A 119 11.37 1.47 -12.37
CA LEU A 119 10.05 0.98 -11.96
C LEU A 119 9.85 -0.50 -12.32
N GLN A 120 10.28 -0.90 -13.53
CA GLN A 120 10.26 -2.32 -13.94
C GLN A 120 11.15 -3.19 -13.04
N GLN A 121 12.32 -2.69 -12.64
CA GLN A 121 13.22 -3.43 -11.77
C GLN A 121 12.64 -3.57 -10.35
N GLU A 122 12.04 -2.51 -9.81
CA GLU A 122 11.36 -2.57 -8.50
C GLU A 122 10.21 -3.55 -8.51
N ALA A 123 9.41 -3.55 -9.56
CA ALA A 123 8.34 -4.52 -9.71
C ALA A 123 8.83 -5.97 -9.75
N LYS A 124 9.95 -6.23 -10.44
CA LYS A 124 10.58 -7.55 -10.43
C LYS A 124 11.04 -7.91 -9.01
N ASN A 125 11.65 -6.97 -8.29
CA ASN A 125 12.10 -7.18 -6.92
C ASN A 125 10.94 -7.52 -5.98
N TYR A 126 9.83 -6.77 -6.04
CA TYR A 126 8.62 -7.07 -5.27
C TYR A 126 8.00 -8.43 -5.63
N ASN A 127 8.01 -8.81 -6.92
CA ASN A 127 7.56 -10.14 -7.30
C ASN A 127 8.45 -11.24 -6.71
N LEU A 128 9.77 -11.02 -6.67
CA LEU A 128 10.71 -11.95 -6.03
C LEU A 128 10.49 -12.01 -4.50
N MET A 129 10.30 -10.86 -3.84
CA MET A 129 9.97 -10.80 -2.39
C MET A 129 8.70 -11.58 -2.08
N LYS A 130 7.64 -11.37 -2.89
CA LYS A 130 6.38 -12.10 -2.79
C LYS A 130 6.54 -13.61 -3.00
N GLN A 131 7.39 -14.03 -3.93
CA GLN A 131 7.66 -15.46 -4.15
C GLN A 131 8.46 -16.06 -2.99
N ALA A 132 9.44 -15.34 -2.46
CA ALA A 132 10.33 -15.79 -1.40
C ALA A 132 9.59 -16.17 -0.10
N GLY A 133 8.43 -15.55 0.17
CA GLY A 133 7.63 -15.93 1.35
C GLY A 133 6.70 -17.13 1.18
N PHE A 134 6.53 -17.66 -0.02
CA PHE A 134 5.62 -18.79 -0.26
C PHE A 134 6.28 -20.02 -0.86
N TYR A 135 7.37 -19.86 -1.62
CA TYR A 135 8.01 -20.95 -2.34
C TYR A 135 9.37 -21.33 -1.75
N VAL A 136 9.74 -22.60 -1.93
CA VAL A 136 11.09 -23.10 -1.70
C VAL A 136 11.77 -23.20 -3.04
N ASP A 137 12.91 -22.55 -3.20
CA ASP A 137 13.67 -22.48 -4.45
C ASP A 137 15.10 -22.99 -4.25
N LEU A 138 15.75 -23.40 -5.35
CA LEU A 138 17.20 -23.65 -5.39
C LEU A 138 17.87 -22.55 -6.22
N ARG A 139 18.66 -21.68 -5.58
CA ARG A 139 19.37 -20.57 -6.25
C ARG A 139 20.86 -20.66 -5.95
N ASN A 140 21.67 -20.70 -7.01
CA ASN A 140 23.13 -20.78 -6.90
C ASN A 140 23.63 -21.91 -5.98
N GLY A 141 22.93 -23.06 -5.98
CA GLY A 141 23.25 -24.20 -5.12
C GLY A 141 22.79 -24.08 -3.67
N VAL A 142 22.07 -23.01 -3.31
CA VAL A 142 21.51 -22.78 -1.98
C VAL A 142 19.99 -22.98 -2.01
N VAL A 143 19.46 -23.75 -1.06
CA VAL A 143 18.01 -23.89 -0.86
C VAL A 143 17.52 -22.66 -0.11
N GLU A 144 16.70 -21.85 -0.77
CA GLU A 144 16.00 -20.72 -0.18
C GLU A 144 14.59 -21.14 0.22
N SER A 145 14.10 -20.65 1.35
CA SER A 145 12.74 -20.92 1.82
C SER A 145 12.15 -19.69 2.52
N PRO A 146 10.84 -19.66 2.79
CA PRO A 146 10.25 -18.56 3.54
C PRO A 146 10.86 -18.33 4.93
N ARG A 147 11.54 -19.35 5.49
CA ARG A 147 12.24 -19.26 6.78
C ARG A 147 13.61 -18.61 6.70
N SER A 148 14.20 -18.50 5.50
CA SER A 148 15.50 -17.84 5.32
C SER A 148 15.37 -16.34 5.04
N VAL A 149 14.15 -15.82 4.92
CA VAL A 149 13.90 -14.38 4.77
C VAL A 149 14.02 -13.71 6.14
N GLY A 150 14.90 -12.72 6.28
CA GLY A 150 15.03 -11.90 7.48
C GLY A 150 13.81 -11.02 7.73
N ASP A 151 13.64 -10.58 8.97
CA ASP A 151 12.57 -9.65 9.39
C ASP A 151 12.94 -8.17 9.21
N ASP A 152 14.20 -7.88 8.89
CA ASP A 152 14.72 -6.54 8.64
C ASP A 152 13.81 -5.75 7.68
N GLY A 153 13.23 -4.67 8.20
CA GLY A 153 12.40 -3.73 7.44
C GLY A 153 10.99 -4.21 7.11
N VAL A 154 10.60 -5.45 7.45
CA VAL A 154 9.24 -5.96 7.17
C VAL A 154 8.18 -5.17 7.94
N LEU A 155 8.43 -4.86 9.22
CA LEU A 155 7.52 -4.03 10.01
C LEU A 155 7.38 -2.62 9.40
N SER A 156 8.49 -1.97 9.06
CA SER A 156 8.48 -0.65 8.45
C SER A 156 7.69 -0.66 7.14
N PHE A 157 7.87 -1.68 6.31
CA PHE A 157 7.13 -1.83 5.06
C PHE A 157 5.62 -2.02 5.29
N ILE A 158 5.22 -2.83 6.28
CA ILE A 158 3.80 -2.95 6.67
C ILE A 158 3.24 -1.59 7.10
N LEU A 159 3.96 -0.85 7.96
CA LEU A 159 3.50 0.44 8.47
C LEU A 159 3.40 1.51 7.37
N GLU A 160 4.30 1.51 6.40
CA GLU A 160 4.22 2.37 5.22
C GLU A 160 2.91 2.14 4.44
N ILE A 161 2.52 0.87 4.24
CA ILE A 161 1.28 0.53 3.53
C ILE A 161 0.05 0.84 4.37
N VAL A 162 0.08 0.57 5.68
CA VAL A 162 -1.00 0.95 6.64
C VAL A 162 -1.28 2.44 6.54
N GLN A 163 -0.23 3.25 6.54
CA GLN A 163 -0.34 4.69 6.44
C GLN A 163 -0.92 5.13 5.09
N ALA A 164 -0.44 4.57 3.99
CA ALA A 164 -0.97 4.87 2.66
C ALA A 164 -2.46 4.49 2.55
N ALA A 165 -2.85 3.33 3.06
CA ALA A 165 -4.25 2.90 3.08
C ALA A 165 -5.11 3.86 3.93
N ASN A 166 -4.63 4.28 5.10
CA ASN A 166 -5.36 5.19 5.98
C ASN A 166 -5.58 6.55 5.32
N MET A 167 -4.58 7.06 4.60
CA MET A 167 -4.70 8.32 3.89
C MET A 167 -5.71 8.24 2.74
N LEU A 168 -5.81 7.11 2.03
CA LEU A 168 -6.84 6.92 0.99
C LEU A 168 -8.26 6.85 1.60
N PHE A 169 -8.41 6.25 2.80
CA PHE A 169 -9.66 6.34 3.57
C PHE A 169 -10.02 7.77 3.95
N VAL A 170 -9.05 8.56 4.43
CA VAL A 170 -9.27 9.97 4.79
C VAL A 170 -9.68 10.78 3.56
N GLU A 171 -9.03 10.58 2.42
CA GLU A 171 -9.38 11.28 1.18
C GLU A 171 -10.82 10.99 0.75
N ASP A 172 -11.22 9.71 0.76
CA ASP A 172 -12.58 9.32 0.44
C ASP A 172 -13.60 9.85 1.46
N HIS A 173 -13.26 9.84 2.76
CA HIS A 173 -14.11 10.42 3.79
C HIS A 173 -14.37 11.91 3.55
N VAL A 174 -13.33 12.67 3.24
CA VAL A 174 -13.44 14.10 2.93
C VAL A 174 -14.28 14.32 1.67
N ARG A 175 -14.13 13.48 0.64
CA ARG A 175 -15.00 13.51 -0.55
C ARG A 175 -16.47 13.33 -0.16
N MET A 176 -16.79 12.27 0.59
CA MET A 176 -18.16 11.96 1.02
C MET A 176 -18.77 13.10 1.84
N GLN A 177 -18.01 13.61 2.81
CA GLN A 177 -18.43 14.74 3.63
C GLN A 177 -18.73 15.99 2.79
N ASN A 178 -17.92 16.27 1.77
CA ASN A 178 -18.12 17.40 0.86
C ASN A 178 -19.31 17.20 -0.09
N SER A 179 -19.64 15.95 -0.44
CA SER A 179 -20.83 15.60 -1.22
C SER A 179 -22.11 15.52 -0.39
N GLY A 180 -22.02 15.61 0.95
CA GLY A 180 -23.16 15.36 1.84
C GLY A 180 -23.58 13.89 1.90
N GLU A 181 -22.68 12.97 1.52
CA GLU A 181 -22.88 11.53 1.63
C GLU A 181 -22.55 11.05 3.05
N ASP A 182 -23.33 10.11 3.58
CA ASP A 182 -22.98 9.39 4.79
C ASP A 182 -21.83 8.40 4.50
N PRO A 183 -20.79 8.33 5.35
CA PRO A 183 -19.71 7.35 5.19
C PRO A 183 -20.27 5.92 5.10
N ASP A 184 -19.96 5.24 4.00
CA ASP A 184 -20.46 3.88 3.67
C ASP A 184 -19.40 2.80 3.96
N TRP A 185 -18.23 3.20 4.46
CA TRP A 185 -17.25 2.30 5.06
C TRP A 185 -17.55 2.15 6.55
N THR A 186 -17.48 0.92 7.05
CA THR A 186 -17.77 0.64 8.45
C THR A 186 -16.54 0.97 9.31
N HIS A 187 -16.76 1.34 10.57
CA HIS A 187 -15.70 1.31 11.59
C HIS A 187 -14.95 -0.03 11.57
N GLU A 188 -15.59 -1.12 11.16
CA GLU A 188 -15.00 -2.45 11.08
C GLU A 188 -13.85 -2.57 10.07
N ILE A 189 -13.76 -1.70 9.04
CA ILE A 189 -12.63 -1.70 8.09
C ILE A 189 -11.55 -0.69 8.52
N TRP A 190 -11.94 0.49 8.98
CA TRP A 190 -11.01 1.56 9.32
C TRP A 190 -10.34 1.38 10.70
N GLU A 191 -11.09 0.92 11.71
CA GLU A 191 -10.59 0.73 13.08
C GLU A 191 -9.42 -0.28 13.14
N PRO A 192 -9.47 -1.47 12.49
CA PRO A 192 -8.33 -2.37 12.49
C PRO A 192 -7.09 -1.76 11.84
N LEU A 193 -7.25 -0.93 10.81
CA LEU A 193 -6.14 -0.25 10.15
C LEU A 193 -5.45 0.76 11.08
N ILE A 194 -6.22 1.54 11.84
CA ILE A 194 -5.68 2.47 12.85
C ILE A 194 -4.93 1.70 13.93
N GLN A 195 -5.49 0.57 14.38
CA GLN A 195 -4.88 -0.26 15.40
C GLN A 195 -3.53 -0.86 14.95
N LEU A 196 -3.40 -1.21 13.66
CA LEU A 196 -2.11 -1.63 13.09
C LEU A 196 -1.07 -0.50 13.10
N GLY A 197 -1.50 0.74 12.84
CA GLY A 197 -0.62 1.93 12.85
C GLY A 197 -0.23 2.41 14.26
N ARG A 198 -0.84 1.86 15.31
CA ARG A 198 -0.60 2.21 16.72
C ARG A 198 -0.16 0.97 17.50
N PRO A 199 1.12 0.60 17.48
CA PRO A 199 1.60 -0.47 18.35
C PRO A 199 1.24 -0.17 19.82
N LYS A 200 0.73 -1.19 20.53
CA LYS A 200 0.27 -1.09 21.93
C LYS A 200 1.40 -0.77 22.91
N ASP A 201 2.64 -0.99 22.49
CA ASP A 201 3.85 -0.63 23.21
C ASP A 201 4.39 0.66 22.60
N GLY A 202 4.26 1.76 23.35
CA GLY A 202 4.35 3.12 22.83
C GLY A 202 5.58 3.42 21.96
N PHE A 203 5.39 4.36 21.03
CA PHE A 203 6.43 5.04 20.25
C PHE A 203 7.85 4.91 20.83
N HIS A 204 8.71 4.10 20.19
CA HIS A 204 10.08 4.57 20.02
C HIS A 204 9.99 5.72 19.01
N LYS A 205 10.30 6.92 19.48
CA LYS A 205 10.34 8.09 18.60
C LYS A 205 11.32 7.81 17.46
N PRO A 206 11.10 8.33 16.24
CA PRO A 206 12.06 8.24 15.14
C PRO A 206 13.47 8.77 15.47
N ALA A 207 13.64 9.47 16.60
CA ALA A 207 14.92 9.92 17.12
C ALA A 207 15.82 8.80 17.67
N ASP A 208 15.27 7.63 18.03
CA ASP A 208 16.04 6.55 18.68
C ASP A 208 16.75 5.62 17.66
N VAL A 209 16.47 5.77 16.36
CA VAL A 209 17.09 4.98 15.27
C VAL A 209 18.27 5.72 14.62
N LEU A 210 18.45 7.01 14.89
CA LEU A 210 19.64 7.76 14.46
C LEU A 210 20.63 7.80 15.62
N GLY A 211 21.56 6.83 15.57
CA GLY A 211 22.56 6.55 16.59
C GLY A 211 23.17 7.78 17.26
N GLY A 212 23.29 7.67 18.58
CA GLY A 212 23.99 8.64 19.40
C GLY A 212 25.45 8.81 18.98
N ARG A 213 25.85 10.07 18.88
CA ARG A 213 27.18 10.49 19.30
C ARG A 213 27.01 11.25 20.60
N LYS A 214 27.20 10.54 21.71
CA LYS A 214 27.70 11.18 22.93
C LYS A 214 29.18 11.38 22.72
N ASP A 215 29.59 12.59 22.40
CA ASP A 215 30.92 13.08 22.76
C ASP A 215 30.68 14.36 23.55
N GLY A 216 30.58 14.18 24.86
CA GLY A 216 30.78 15.26 25.81
C GLY A 216 32.28 15.50 25.98
N GLY A 217 32.65 16.76 26.19
CA GLY A 217 34.02 17.13 26.53
C GLY A 217 34.21 18.63 26.44
N GLU A 218 33.63 19.37 27.39
CA GLU A 218 34.18 20.66 27.79
C GLU A 218 35.56 20.42 28.41
N LEU A 219 36.58 21.11 27.88
CA LEU A 219 37.48 22.03 28.59
C LEU A 219 38.21 22.90 27.56
#